data_AF-A0A1Q8RQZ0-F1
#
_entry.id   AF-A0A1Q8RQZ0-F1
#
_cell.length_a   1.000
_cell.length_b   1.000
_cell.length_c   1.000
_cell.angle_alpha   90.00
_cell.angle_beta   90.00
_cell.angle_gamma   90.00
#
_symmetry.space_group_name_H-M   'P 1'
#
loop_
_entity.id
_entity.type
_entity.pdbx_description
1 polymer ?
#
loop_
_entity_poly.entity_id
_entity_poly.type
_entity_poly.pdbx_seq_one_letter_code
_entity_poly.pdbx_strand_id
1 'polypeptide(L)'
;MARAGSSRAILTPNGYLFDRLGSQGNRFPFLLCERAMNQMKGRIFNLPQNEMFENMRMSIGVFRYINHPDALPTVQRNRRELRTAVIAIAQIVTPLRDAVAIHREFDSNWYREAADSTRGWLSERVLDIRLRFGELERAGNLPPNAASVQSILDELANQMHYIQPPPDI
;
A
#
# COMPACT_ATOMS: atom_id res chain seq x y z
N MET A 1 -5.38 -21.56 -28.30
CA MET A 1 -4.62 -22.06 -27.14
C MET A 1 -3.56 -21.03 -26.77
N ALA A 2 -3.73 -20.31 -25.65
CA ALA A 2 -2.73 -19.37 -25.16
C ALA A 2 -1.80 -20.09 -24.16
N ARG A 3 -0.48 -19.99 -24.37
CA ARG A 3 0.55 -20.56 -23.49
C ARG A 3 0.77 -19.66 -22.26
N ALA A 4 0.82 -20.26 -21.08
CA ALA A 4 1.33 -19.63 -19.87
C ALA A 4 2.87 -19.51 -19.95
N GLY A 5 3.44 -18.36 -19.56
CA GLY A 5 4.90 -18.21 -19.38
C GLY A 5 5.62 -17.12 -20.19
N SER A 6 5.01 -15.98 -20.51
CA SER A 6 5.71 -14.86 -21.20
C SER A 6 6.29 -13.78 -20.26
N SER A 7 6.38 -14.01 -18.95
CA SER A 7 7.10 -13.08 -18.05
C SER A 7 8.60 -13.31 -18.20
N ARG A 8 9.23 -12.55 -19.09
CA ARG A 8 10.68 -12.51 -19.25
C ARG A 8 11.29 -11.72 -18.09
N ALA A 9 12.04 -12.43 -17.25
CA ALA A 9 13.01 -11.97 -16.23
C ALA A 9 12.57 -12.12 -14.75
N ILE A 10 12.68 -13.34 -14.22
CA ILE A 10 13.01 -13.55 -12.80
C ILE A 10 14.49 -13.94 -12.78
N LEU A 11 15.36 -12.99 -12.44
CA LEU A 11 16.82 -13.16 -12.47
C LEU A 11 17.45 -13.13 -11.06
N THR A 12 16.65 -12.95 -10.00
CA THR A 12 17.12 -12.87 -8.62
C THR A 12 16.12 -13.52 -7.65
N PRO A 13 16.56 -14.02 -6.47
CA PRO A 13 15.67 -14.57 -5.44
C PRO A 13 14.56 -13.59 -5.00
N ASN A 14 14.88 -12.29 -4.97
CA ASN A 14 13.89 -11.25 -4.69
C ASN A 14 12.81 -11.17 -5.78
N GLY A 15 13.16 -11.40 -7.05
CA GLY A 15 12.18 -11.46 -8.15
C GLY A 15 11.16 -12.59 -8.00
N TYR A 16 11.54 -13.72 -7.39
CA TYR A 16 10.61 -14.80 -7.07
C TYR A 16 9.67 -14.42 -5.92
N LEU A 17 10.18 -13.70 -4.91
CA LEU A 17 9.38 -13.21 -3.79
C LEU A 17 8.34 -12.18 -4.26
N PHE A 18 8.74 -11.23 -5.11
CA PHE A 18 7.83 -10.23 -5.69
C PHE A 18 6.81 -10.85 -6.67
N ASP A 19 7.17 -11.93 -7.38
CA ASP A 19 6.21 -12.70 -8.18
C ASP A 19 5.20 -13.46 -7.30
N ARG A 20 5.61 -13.94 -6.14
CA ARG A 20 4.72 -14.57 -5.16
C ARG A 20 3.90 -13.58 -4.33
N LEU A 21 4.32 -12.32 -4.20
CA LEU A 21 3.65 -11.29 -3.40
C LEU A 21 2.86 -10.28 -4.25
N GLY A 22 2.99 -10.29 -5.58
CA GLY A 22 2.12 -9.52 -6.46
C GLY A 22 2.74 -8.93 -7.72
N SER A 23 3.41 -9.74 -8.55
CA SER A 23 3.70 -9.31 -9.93
C SER A 23 2.42 -9.23 -10.76
N GLN A 24 2.48 -8.55 -11.92
CA GLN A 24 1.38 -8.52 -12.87
C GLN A 24 0.97 -9.90 -13.40
N GLY A 25 1.84 -10.92 -13.27
CA GLY A 25 1.63 -12.27 -13.77
C GLY A 25 0.94 -13.22 -12.78
N ASN A 26 1.09 -13.00 -11.47
CA ASN A 26 0.55 -13.89 -10.45
C ASN A 26 -0.47 -13.17 -9.56
N ARG A 27 -1.74 -13.23 -9.96
CA ARG A 27 -2.87 -12.61 -9.25
C ARG A 27 -3.43 -13.47 -8.11
N PHE A 28 -2.88 -14.66 -7.90
CA PHE A 28 -3.38 -15.60 -6.89
C PHE A 28 -3.29 -15.10 -5.44
N PRO A 29 -2.24 -14.37 -5.00
CA PRO A 29 -2.20 -13.75 -3.67
C PRO A 29 -3.24 -12.63 -3.51
N PHE A 30 -3.55 -11.95 -4.62
CA PHE A 30 -4.61 -10.92 -4.67
C PHE A 30 -6.02 -11.52 -4.64
N LEU A 31 -6.23 -12.80 -4.93
CA LEU A 31 -7.52 -13.46 -4.71
C LEU A 31 -7.84 -13.66 -3.21
N LEU A 32 -6.83 -13.59 -2.34
CA LEU A 32 -6.97 -13.72 -0.89
C LEU A 32 -7.07 -12.35 -0.18
N CYS A 33 -6.72 -11.25 -0.83
CA CYS A 33 -6.96 -9.90 -0.35
C CYS A 33 -8.30 -9.35 -0.87
N GLU A 34 -8.99 -8.57 -0.04
CA GLU A 34 -10.33 -8.03 -0.31
C GLU A 34 -10.45 -7.43 -1.73
N ARG A 35 -11.53 -7.80 -2.43
CA ARG A 35 -11.85 -7.35 -3.81
C ARG A 35 -11.78 -5.83 -3.97
N ALA A 36 -12.10 -5.09 -2.90
CA ALA A 36 -12.03 -3.63 -2.84
C ALA A 36 -10.61 -3.09 -3.03
N MET A 37 -9.60 -3.67 -2.36
CA MET A 37 -8.19 -3.24 -2.48
C MET A 37 -7.64 -3.42 -3.90
N ASN A 38 -8.03 -4.52 -4.56
CA ASN A 38 -7.60 -4.79 -5.94
C ASN A 38 -8.24 -3.85 -6.96
N GLN A 39 -9.52 -3.53 -6.76
CA GLN A 39 -10.21 -2.55 -7.59
C GLN A 39 -9.65 -1.14 -7.38
N MET A 40 -9.29 -0.77 -6.14
CA MET A 40 -8.65 0.51 -5.83
C MET A 40 -7.30 0.67 -6.54
N LYS A 41 -6.44 -0.35 -6.56
CA LYS A 41 -5.14 -0.26 -7.26
C LYS A 41 -5.27 -0.13 -8.78
N GLY A 42 -6.20 -0.85 -9.41
CA GLY A 42 -6.46 -0.72 -10.86
C GLY A 42 -7.08 0.64 -11.23
N ARG A 43 -7.83 1.21 -10.30
CA ARG A 43 -8.42 2.55 -10.37
C ARG A 43 -7.35 3.64 -10.23
N ILE A 44 -6.41 3.54 -9.30
CA ILE A 44 -5.36 4.56 -9.07
C ILE A 44 -4.63 5.02 -10.34
N PHE A 45 -4.47 4.17 -11.35
CA PHE A 45 -3.73 4.50 -12.56
C PHE A 45 -4.52 5.20 -13.67
N ASN A 46 -5.84 5.43 -13.56
CA ASN A 46 -6.62 5.84 -14.74
C ASN A 46 -7.90 6.68 -14.49
N LEU A 47 -7.94 7.62 -13.53
CA LEU A 47 -9.23 8.16 -13.06
C LEU A 47 -9.48 9.69 -13.10
N PRO A 48 -10.78 10.08 -13.23
CA PRO A 48 -11.27 11.44 -13.01
C PRO A 48 -10.96 11.99 -11.61
N GLN A 49 -10.94 13.32 -11.50
CA GLN A 49 -10.42 14.10 -10.37
C GLN A 49 -11.02 13.73 -8.99
N ASN A 50 -12.30 13.35 -8.90
CA ASN A 50 -12.94 12.96 -7.64
C ASN A 50 -12.41 11.63 -7.10
N GLU A 51 -12.20 10.63 -7.96
CA GLU A 51 -11.74 9.32 -7.48
C GLU A 51 -10.25 9.35 -7.10
N MET A 52 -9.47 10.28 -7.65
CA MET A 52 -8.08 10.50 -7.23
C MET A 52 -7.98 10.94 -5.77
N PHE A 53 -8.74 11.97 -5.34
CA PHE A 53 -8.73 12.43 -3.96
C PHE A 53 -9.30 11.38 -3.00
N GLU A 54 -10.32 10.64 -3.42
CA GLU A 54 -10.83 9.51 -2.64
C GLU A 54 -9.78 8.41 -2.45
N ASN A 55 -9.01 8.09 -3.48
CA ASN A 55 -7.91 7.12 -3.34
C ASN A 55 -6.86 7.60 -2.33
N MET A 56 -6.51 8.89 -2.35
CA MET A 56 -5.58 9.48 -1.37
C MET A 56 -6.12 9.41 0.06
N ARG A 57 -7.39 9.77 0.26
CA ARG A 57 -8.08 9.65 1.56
C ARG A 57 -8.14 8.21 2.03
N MET A 58 -8.44 7.27 1.13
CA MET A 58 -8.49 5.84 1.44
C MET A 58 -7.13 5.31 1.87
N SER A 59 -6.04 5.71 1.20
CA SER A 59 -4.68 5.33 1.61
C SER A 59 -4.38 5.77 3.04
N ILE A 60 -4.70 7.02 3.40
CA ILE A 60 -4.60 7.49 4.80
C ILE A 60 -5.51 6.66 5.72
N GLY A 61 -6.76 6.45 5.29
CA GLY A 61 -7.79 5.73 6.03
C GLY A 61 -7.39 4.31 6.42
N VAL A 62 -6.69 3.58 5.54
CA VAL A 62 -6.16 2.24 5.85
C VAL A 62 -5.19 2.28 7.02
N PHE A 63 -4.21 3.19 7.00
CA PHE A 63 -3.23 3.30 8.10
C PHE A 63 -3.88 3.78 9.40
N ARG A 64 -4.86 4.68 9.30
CA ARG A 64 -5.65 5.12 10.45
C ARG A 64 -6.48 3.99 11.03
N TYR A 65 -7.05 3.13 10.18
CA TYR A 65 -7.83 1.97 10.59
C TYR A 65 -6.96 0.92 11.29
N ILE A 66 -5.84 0.49 10.70
CA ILE A 66 -4.99 -0.55 11.31
C ILE A 66 -4.38 -0.13 12.66
N ASN A 67 -4.28 1.18 12.89
CA ASN A 67 -3.81 1.78 14.15
C ASN A 67 -4.95 2.26 15.05
N HIS A 68 -6.21 2.12 14.65
CA HIS A 68 -7.34 2.57 15.45
C HIS A 68 -7.41 1.78 16.77
N PRO A 69 -7.69 2.43 17.93
CA PRO A 69 -7.74 1.75 19.23
C PRO A 69 -8.61 0.49 19.25
N ASP A 70 -9.71 0.48 18.51
CA ASP A 70 -10.64 -0.67 18.46
C ASP A 70 -10.19 -1.77 17.48
N ALA A 71 -9.48 -1.42 16.41
CA ALA A 71 -9.07 -2.38 15.39
C ALA A 71 -7.67 -2.96 15.68
N LEU A 72 -6.77 -2.16 16.25
CA LEU A 72 -5.38 -2.50 16.52
C LEU A 72 -5.22 -3.80 17.32
N PRO A 73 -5.99 -4.09 18.39
CA PRO A 73 -5.88 -5.36 19.11
C PRO A 73 -6.15 -6.56 18.21
N THR A 74 -7.14 -6.47 17.33
CA THR A 74 -7.49 -7.54 16.37
C THR A 74 -6.40 -7.71 15.31
N VAL A 75 -5.89 -6.60 14.75
CA VAL A 75 -4.78 -6.63 13.78
C VAL A 75 -3.54 -7.28 14.41
N GLN A 76 -3.19 -6.89 15.63
CA GLN A 76 -2.03 -7.44 16.33
C GLN A 76 -2.21 -8.90 16.74
N ARG A 77 -3.44 -9.33 17.06
CA ARG A 77 -3.73 -10.74 17.28
C ARG A 77 -3.50 -11.55 16.01
N ASN A 78 -4.07 -11.14 14.88
CA ASN A 78 -3.93 -11.85 13.61
C ASN A 78 -2.46 -11.95 13.17
N ARG A 79 -1.67 -10.89 13.33
CA ARG A 79 -0.21 -10.90 13.05
C ARG A 79 0.54 -11.92 13.92
N ARG A 80 0.20 -12.00 15.22
CA ARG A 80 0.78 -12.99 16.15
C ARG A 80 0.36 -14.42 15.84
N GLU A 81 -0.88 -14.62 15.40
CA GLU A 81 -1.39 -15.93 14.96
C GLU A 81 -0.66 -16.41 13.70
N LEU A 82 -0.41 -15.54 12.73
CA LEU A 82 0.42 -15.86 11.55
C LEU A 82 1.83 -16.27 11.95
N ARG A 83 2.47 -15.51 12.85
CA ARG A 83 3.80 -15.88 13.38
C ARG A 83 3.79 -17.24 14.07
N THR A 84 2.76 -17.51 14.87
CA THR A 84 2.57 -18.82 15.54
C THR A 84 2.45 -19.94 14.53
N ALA A 85 1.68 -19.75 13.45
CA ALA A 85 1.55 -20.73 12.39
C ALA A 85 2.87 -21.01 11.66
N VAL A 86 3.66 -19.96 11.37
CA VAL A 86 5.00 -20.11 10.76
C VAL A 86 5.92 -20.94 11.66
N ILE A 87 5.91 -20.69 12.97
CA ILE A 87 6.69 -21.48 13.95
C ILE A 87 6.26 -22.94 13.93
N ALA A 88 4.96 -23.22 13.96
CA ALA A 88 4.44 -24.60 13.97
C ALA A 88 4.84 -25.37 12.71
N ILE A 89 4.74 -24.73 11.53
CA ILE A 89 5.15 -25.36 10.26
C ILE A 89 6.66 -25.60 10.24
N ALA A 90 7.46 -24.64 10.68
CA ALA A 90 8.92 -24.74 10.72
C ALA A 90 9.44 -25.85 11.66
N GLN A 91 8.68 -26.20 12.69
CA GLN A 91 8.99 -27.34 13.58
C GLN A 91 8.80 -28.70 12.90
N ILE A 92 7.81 -28.82 12.02
CA ILE A 92 7.48 -30.07 11.31
C ILE A 92 8.34 -30.21 10.04
N VAL A 93 8.54 -29.10 9.32
CA VAL A 93 9.23 -29.06 8.02
C VAL A 93 10.60 -28.44 8.22
N THR A 94 11.60 -29.27 8.56
CA THR A 94 12.99 -28.83 8.87
C THR A 94 13.59 -27.84 7.85
N PRO A 95 13.39 -27.96 6.53
CA PRO A 95 13.89 -26.98 5.57
C PRO A 95 13.33 -25.55 5.74
N LEU A 96 12.25 -25.36 6.50
CA LEU A 96 11.60 -24.07 6.73
C LEU A 96 11.95 -23.42 8.07
N ARG A 97 12.95 -23.93 8.81
CA ARG A 97 13.35 -23.35 10.11
C ARG A 97 13.66 -21.86 10.04
N ASP A 98 14.35 -21.42 8.99
CA ASP A 98 14.74 -20.01 8.82
C ASP A 98 13.55 -19.10 8.51
N ALA A 99 12.40 -19.66 8.09
CA ALA A 99 11.19 -18.89 7.79
C ALA A 99 10.66 -18.13 9.02
N VAL A 100 10.94 -18.58 10.24
CA VAL A 100 10.54 -17.88 11.48
C VAL A 100 11.29 -16.56 11.61
N ALA A 101 12.60 -16.56 11.39
CA ALA A 101 13.42 -15.34 11.44
C ALA A 101 13.03 -14.40 10.29
N ILE A 102 12.88 -14.95 9.08
CA ILE A 102 12.44 -14.20 7.91
C ILE A 102 11.08 -13.56 8.14
N HIS A 103 10.09 -14.28 8.69
CA HIS A 103 8.76 -13.71 8.95
C HIS A 103 8.82 -12.56 9.95
N ARG A 104 9.62 -12.68 11.02
CA ARG A 104 9.76 -11.61 12.02
C ARG A 104 10.31 -10.33 11.38
N GLU A 105 11.35 -10.43 10.57
CA GLU A 105 11.92 -9.28 9.87
C GLU A 105 10.96 -8.75 8.81
N PHE A 106 10.36 -9.64 8.03
CA PHE A 106 9.44 -9.29 6.95
C PHE A 106 8.21 -8.53 7.46
N ASP A 107 7.57 -8.99 8.53
CA ASP A 107 6.34 -8.36 9.04
C ASP A 107 6.57 -6.88 9.43
N SER A 108 7.58 -6.60 10.27
CA SER A 108 7.94 -5.22 10.63
C SER A 108 8.41 -4.39 9.44
N ASN A 109 9.27 -4.95 8.58
CA ASN A 109 9.81 -4.22 7.43
C ASN A 109 8.73 -3.92 6.39
N TRP A 110 7.79 -4.83 6.17
CA TRP A 110 6.72 -4.66 5.20
C TRP A 110 5.81 -3.50 5.58
N TYR A 111 5.38 -3.41 6.84
CA TYR A 111 4.54 -2.31 7.29
C TYR A 111 5.27 -0.96 7.28
N ARG A 112 6.56 -0.94 7.65
CA ARG A 112 7.38 0.27 7.60
C ARG A 112 7.54 0.77 6.16
N GLU A 113 7.95 -0.11 5.26
CA GLU A 113 8.11 0.20 3.84
C GLU A 113 6.77 0.64 3.22
N ALA A 114 5.66 -0.04 3.56
CA ALA A 114 4.34 0.33 3.06
C ALA A 114 3.94 1.74 3.52
N ALA A 115 4.20 2.09 4.78
CA ALA A 115 3.94 3.43 5.32
C ALA A 115 4.82 4.49 4.63
N ASP A 116 6.12 4.22 4.51
CA ASP A 116 7.09 5.12 3.88
C ASP A 116 6.78 5.37 2.40
N SER A 117 6.58 4.30 1.64
CA SER A 117 6.17 4.36 0.23
C SER A 117 4.84 5.10 0.05
N THR A 118 3.85 4.87 0.92
CA THR A 118 2.55 5.55 0.81
C THR A 118 2.67 7.04 1.15
N ARG A 119 3.46 7.41 2.16
CA ARG A 119 3.75 8.82 2.47
C ARG A 119 4.48 9.50 1.32
N GLY A 120 5.49 8.85 0.73
CA GLY A 120 6.22 9.37 -0.43
C GLY A 120 5.28 9.62 -1.60
N TRP A 121 4.52 8.60 -2.00
CA TRP A 121 3.54 8.71 -3.08
C TRP A 121 2.52 9.83 -2.86
N LEU A 122 1.95 9.93 -1.66
CA LEU A 122 0.94 10.95 -1.36
C LEU A 122 1.56 12.37 -1.36
N SER A 123 2.77 12.52 -0.83
CA SER A 123 3.50 13.79 -0.81
C SER A 123 3.79 14.28 -2.23
N GLU A 124 4.31 13.40 -3.08
CA GLU A 124 4.58 13.70 -4.49
C GLU A 124 3.31 14.15 -5.22
N ARG A 125 2.19 13.43 -5.03
CA ARG A 125 0.94 13.78 -5.70
C ARG A 125 0.38 15.11 -5.23
N VAL A 126 0.42 15.40 -3.94
CA VAL A 126 -0.01 16.71 -3.40
C VAL A 126 0.85 17.83 -4.00
N LEU A 127 2.17 17.65 -4.06
CA LEU A 127 3.08 18.62 -4.64
C LEU A 127 2.82 18.84 -6.14
N ASP A 128 2.68 17.76 -6.92
CA ASP A 128 2.41 17.83 -8.35
C ASP A 128 1.14 18.64 -8.66
N ILE A 129 0.06 18.38 -7.92
CA ILE A 129 -1.21 19.11 -8.12
C ILE A 129 -1.05 20.58 -7.76
N ARG A 130 -0.36 20.90 -6.64
CA ARG A 130 -0.10 22.29 -6.25
C ARG A 130 0.72 23.03 -7.30
N LEU A 131 1.78 22.42 -7.82
CA LEU A 131 2.61 23.00 -8.87
C LEU A 131 1.77 23.28 -10.13
N ARG A 132 0.93 22.31 -10.53
CA ARG A 132 0.07 22.48 -11.71
C ARG A 132 -0.93 23.62 -11.57
N PHE A 133 -1.55 23.77 -10.41
CA PHE A 133 -2.45 24.90 -10.14
C PHE A 133 -1.71 26.23 -10.11
N GLY A 134 -0.49 26.28 -9.54
CA GLY A 134 0.34 27.49 -9.54
C GLY A 134 0.84 27.89 -10.94
N GLU A 135 1.00 26.95 -11.88
CA GLU A 135 1.25 27.26 -13.29
C GLU A 135 0.01 27.89 -13.96
N LEU A 136 -1.17 27.32 -13.71
CA LEU A 136 -2.43 27.81 -14.28
C LEU A 136 -2.78 29.21 -13.75
N GLU A 137 -2.51 29.48 -12.47
CA GLU A 137 -2.67 30.80 -11.87
C GLU A 137 -1.79 31.85 -12.56
N ARG A 138 -0.49 31.57 -12.71
CA ARG A 138 0.46 32.46 -13.41
C ARG A 138 0.06 32.71 -14.87
N ALA A 139 -0.58 31.74 -15.51
CA ALA A 139 -1.09 31.87 -16.87
C ALA A 139 -2.46 32.58 -16.97
N GLY A 140 -3.06 33.00 -15.85
CA GLY A 140 -4.39 33.62 -15.83
C GLY A 140 -5.55 32.66 -16.15
N ASN A 141 -5.29 31.35 -16.11
CA ASN A 141 -6.24 30.29 -16.51
C ASN A 141 -6.64 29.41 -15.32
N LEU A 142 -6.82 30.02 -14.15
CA LEU A 142 -7.14 29.29 -12.93
C LEU A 142 -8.57 28.68 -13.02
N PRO A 143 -8.75 27.38 -12.76
CA PRO A 143 -10.06 26.77 -12.77
C PRO A 143 -10.98 27.31 -11.65
N PRO A 144 -12.31 27.37 -11.86
CA PRO A 144 -13.27 27.86 -10.84
C PRO A 144 -13.25 27.05 -9.53
N ASN A 145 -12.85 25.78 -9.56
CA ASN A 145 -12.78 24.89 -8.40
C ASN A 145 -11.43 24.93 -7.66
N ALA A 146 -10.52 25.84 -8.00
CA ALA A 146 -9.16 25.87 -7.45
C ALA A 146 -9.13 25.99 -5.92
N ALA A 147 -9.97 26.83 -5.32
CA ALA A 147 -10.04 26.98 -3.87
C ALA A 147 -10.43 25.67 -3.17
N SER A 148 -11.42 24.96 -3.69
CA SER A 148 -11.85 23.66 -3.16
C SER A 148 -10.75 22.61 -3.29
N VAL A 149 -10.04 22.59 -4.42
CA VAL A 149 -8.91 21.66 -4.63
C VAL A 149 -7.78 21.95 -3.63
N GLN A 150 -7.40 23.21 -3.43
CA GLN A 150 -6.36 23.57 -2.45
C GLN A 150 -6.76 23.16 -1.03
N SER A 151 -8.01 23.40 -0.64
CA SER A 151 -8.51 22.95 0.67
C SER A 151 -8.40 21.44 0.87
N ILE A 152 -8.66 20.64 -0.17
CA ILE A 152 -8.51 19.17 -0.12
C ILE A 152 -7.04 18.79 0.01
N LEU A 153 -6.14 19.45 -0.72
CA LEU A 153 -4.70 19.18 -0.65
C LEU A 153 -4.13 19.52 0.74
N ASP A 154 -4.59 20.61 1.36
CA ASP A 154 -4.22 20.98 2.71
C ASP A 154 -4.72 19.96 3.75
N GLU A 155 -5.97 19.49 3.60
CA GLU A 155 -6.52 18.41 4.41
C GLU A 155 -5.65 17.14 4.32
N LEU A 156 -5.34 16.70 3.10
CA LEU A 156 -4.54 15.51 2.85
C LEU A 156 -3.14 15.63 3.45
N ALA A 157 -2.46 16.78 3.23
CA ALA A 157 -1.15 17.05 3.78
C ALA A 157 -1.15 17.01 5.32
N ASN A 158 -2.17 17.60 5.95
CA ASN A 158 -2.32 17.59 7.40
C ASN A 158 -2.57 16.20 7.96
N GLN A 159 -3.23 15.31 7.22
CA GLN A 159 -3.54 13.95 7.67
C GLN A 159 -2.42 12.93 7.39
N MET A 160 -1.35 13.29 6.67
CA MET A 160 -0.25 12.37 6.34
C MET A 160 0.42 11.74 7.55
N HIS A 161 0.41 12.41 8.70
CA HIS A 161 1.00 11.88 9.94
C HIS A 161 0.32 10.59 10.44
N TYR A 162 -0.93 10.31 10.02
CA TYR A 162 -1.64 9.06 10.34
C TYR A 162 -1.10 7.85 9.58
N ILE A 163 -0.28 8.05 8.53
CA ILE A 163 0.35 6.96 7.79
C ILE A 163 1.55 6.45 8.58
N GLN A 164 1.28 5.56 9.54
CA GLN A 164 2.28 4.93 10.41
C GLN A 164 2.15 3.41 10.38
N PRO A 165 3.27 2.67 10.45
CA PRO A 165 3.19 1.23 10.66
C PRO A 165 2.55 0.92 12.02
N PRO A 166 1.80 -0.19 12.16
CA PRO A 166 1.41 -0.69 13.47
C PRO A 166 2.63 -1.04 14.31
N PRO A 167 2.51 -1.03 15.65
CA PRO A 167 3.57 -1.47 16.56
C PRO A 167 4.10 -2.87 16.23
N ASP A 168 5.35 -3.16 16.56
CA ASP A 168 5.96 -4.47 16.34
C ASP A 168 5.34 -5.60 17.20
N ILE A 169 5.49 -6.86 16.77
CA ILE A 169 5.01 -8.09 17.45
C ILE A 169 6.10 -9.07 17.87
#